data_AF-A0A2W5KHM4-F1
#
_entry.id   AF-A0A2W5KHM4-F1
#
_cell.length_a   1.000
_cell.length_b   1.000
_cell.length_c   1.000
_cell.angle_alpha   90.00
_cell.angle_beta   90.00
_cell.angle_gamma   90.00
#
_symmetry.space_group_name_H-M   'P 1'
#
loop_
_entity.id
_entity.type
_entity.pdbx_description
1 polymer ?
#
loop_
_entity_poly.entity_id
_entity_poly.type
_entity_poly.pdbx_seq_one_letter_code
_entity_poly.pdbx_strand_id
1 'polypeptide(L)'
;MRWRWIVLAALTGHAVAAEPAPESTLRWKARDEAGTYGYLIYRSDAEAGPFRRINARIVPKQSNPDVGYVYIDRDVVPGKTYYYRIDGVSEAGVKKPLSPVLPKTIGPAHAPAKGR
;
A
#
# COMPACT_ATOMS: atom_id res chain seq x y z
N MET A 1 -38.69 -47.71 -17.50
CA MET A 1 -39.04 -47.49 -16.08
C MET A 1 -38.43 -46.17 -15.65
N ARG A 2 -39.19 -45.37 -14.90
CA ARG A 2 -38.90 -43.97 -14.54
C ARG A 2 -38.15 -43.92 -13.21
N TRP A 3 -37.14 -43.06 -13.09
CA TRP A 3 -36.76 -42.49 -11.80
C TRP A 3 -36.73 -40.97 -11.87
N ARG A 4 -37.62 -40.37 -11.08
CA ARG A 4 -37.62 -38.95 -10.68
C ARG A 4 -36.61 -38.83 -9.54
N TRP A 5 -35.71 -37.87 -9.64
CA TRP A 5 -35.10 -37.28 -8.45
C TRP A 5 -35.67 -35.89 -8.28
N ILE A 6 -36.34 -35.68 -7.14
CA ILE A 6 -36.59 -34.36 -6.59
C ILE A 6 -35.24 -33.89 -6.05
N VAL A 7 -34.73 -32.76 -6.55
CA VAL A 7 -33.67 -32.04 -5.84
C VAL A 7 -34.33 -30.88 -5.13
N LEU A 8 -34.34 -30.95 -3.79
CA LEU A 8 -34.65 -29.84 -2.91
C LEU A 8 -33.76 -28.65 -3.26
N ALA A 9 -34.36 -27.47 -3.40
CA ALA A 9 -33.63 -26.22 -3.43
C ALA A 9 -32.85 -26.05 -2.11
N ALA A 10 -31.53 -26.12 -2.18
CA ALA A 10 -30.65 -25.60 -1.14
C ALA A 10 -30.13 -24.24 -1.62
N LEU A 11 -30.59 -23.20 -0.94
CA LEU A 11 -30.20 -21.81 -1.11
C LEU A 11 -28.66 -21.71 -1.14
N THR A 12 -28.06 -21.56 -2.32
CA THR A 12 -26.63 -21.33 -2.44
C THR A 12 -26.37 -19.87 -2.11
N GLY A 13 -26.34 -19.54 -0.83
CA GLY A 13 -25.72 -18.31 -0.37
C GLY A 13 -24.24 -18.37 -0.75
N HIS A 14 -23.91 -17.82 -1.92
CA HIS A 14 -22.52 -17.55 -2.25
C HIS A 14 -22.08 -16.46 -1.30
N ALA A 15 -21.32 -16.83 -0.27
CA ALA A 15 -20.45 -15.87 0.37
C ALA A 15 -19.54 -15.33 -0.74
N VAL A 16 -19.84 -14.12 -1.23
CA VAL A 16 -18.87 -13.38 -2.02
C VAL A 16 -17.74 -13.10 -1.05
N ALA A 17 -16.69 -13.92 -1.10
CA ALA A 17 -15.44 -13.56 -0.46
C ALA A 17 -15.08 -12.20 -1.04
N ALA A 18 -15.17 -11.15 -0.22
CA ALA A 18 -14.81 -9.81 -0.66
C ALA A 18 -13.38 -9.88 -1.18
N GLU A 19 -13.19 -9.61 -2.47
CA GLU A 19 -11.86 -9.58 -3.06
C GLU A 19 -11.02 -8.54 -2.30
N PRO A 20 -9.71 -8.81 -2.08
CA PRO A 20 -8.86 -7.85 -1.39
C PRO A 20 -8.81 -6.54 -2.18
N ALA A 21 -9.13 -5.44 -1.52
CA ALA A 21 -9.07 -4.12 -2.11
C ALA A 21 -7.64 -3.81 -2.61
N PRO A 22 -7.49 -3.03 -3.69
CA PRO A 22 -6.17 -2.66 -4.21
C PRO A 22 -5.40 -1.84 -3.18
N GLU A 23 -4.10 -2.11 -3.06
CA GLU A 23 -3.20 -1.37 -2.17
C GLU A 23 -1.79 -1.22 -2.76
N SER A 24 -1.06 -0.20 -2.30
CA SER A 24 0.38 -0.03 -2.55
C SER A 24 1.16 -0.15 -1.26
N THR A 25 2.11 -1.08 -1.21
CA THR A 25 2.98 -1.25 -0.05
C THR A 25 4.35 -0.61 -0.29
N LEU A 26 4.71 0.34 0.56
CA LEU A 26 6.05 0.93 0.65
C LEU A 26 6.83 0.26 1.78
N ARG A 27 8.07 -0.12 1.51
CA ARG A 27 9.01 -0.69 2.48
C ARG A 27 10.33 0.04 2.39
N TRP A 28 10.89 0.44 3.52
CA TRP A 28 12.20 1.10 3.57
C TRP A 28 12.95 0.77 4.85
N LYS A 29 14.26 1.00 4.82
CA LYS A 29 15.14 1.04 5.99
C LYS A 29 15.87 2.38 5.96
N ALA A 30 16.08 3.01 7.10
CA ALA A 30 16.94 4.17 7.21
C ALA A 30 18.25 3.75 7.88
N ARG A 31 19.37 4.18 7.31
CA ARG A 31 20.71 3.81 7.81
C ARG A 31 21.23 4.75 8.89
N ASP A 32 20.80 6.01 8.86
CA ASP A 32 21.12 7.02 9.86
C ASP A 32 19.82 7.73 10.26
N GLU A 33 19.43 7.52 11.51
CA GLU A 33 18.21 8.08 12.11
C GLU A 33 18.54 9.08 13.22
N ALA A 34 19.81 9.48 13.38
CA ALA A 34 20.20 10.43 14.41
C ALA A 34 19.42 11.75 14.24
N GLY A 35 18.77 12.20 15.31
CA GLY A 35 17.91 13.40 15.30
C GLY A 35 16.62 13.28 14.46
N THR A 36 16.31 12.10 13.90
CA THR A 36 15.05 11.84 13.20
C THR A 36 13.93 11.63 14.21
N TYR A 37 12.79 12.27 14.00
CA TYR A 37 11.55 12.02 14.74
C TYR A 37 10.73 10.92 14.07
N GLY A 38 10.68 10.94 12.73
CA GLY A 38 10.01 9.90 11.96
C GLY A 38 9.91 10.21 10.48
N TYR A 39 8.91 9.63 9.83
CA TYR A 39 8.77 9.64 8.38
C TYR A 39 7.42 10.18 7.92
N LEU A 40 7.49 10.97 6.85
CA LEU A 40 6.36 11.51 6.11
C LEU A 40 6.32 10.84 4.73
N ILE A 41 5.17 10.31 4.36
CA ILE A 41 4.95 9.63 3.09
C ILE A 41 4.20 10.58 2.19
N TYR A 42 4.79 10.85 1.03
CA TYR A 42 4.19 11.67 -0.01
C TYR A 42 3.85 10.85 -1.23
N ARG A 43 2.76 11.23 -1.91
CA ARG A 43 2.30 10.67 -3.17
C ARG A 43 2.02 11.78 -4.19
N SER A 44 2.26 11.49 -5.46
CA SER A 44 1.80 12.27 -6.59
C SER A 44 1.26 11.37 -7.70
N ASP A 45 0.43 11.95 -8.55
CA ASP A 45 -0.03 11.36 -9.81
C ASP A 45 0.98 11.56 -10.96
N ALA A 46 2.02 12.37 -10.74
CA ALA A 46 3.08 12.64 -11.71
C ALA A 46 4.47 12.60 -11.06
N GLU A 47 5.49 12.24 -11.84
CA GLU A 47 6.87 12.09 -11.35
C GLU A 47 7.45 13.38 -10.77
N ALA A 48 7.17 14.51 -11.44
CA ALA A 48 7.62 15.84 -11.03
C ALA A 48 6.77 16.45 -9.89
N GLY A 49 5.68 15.79 -9.48
CA GLY A 49 4.74 16.32 -8.51
C GLY A 49 3.55 17.08 -9.15
N PRO A 50 2.77 17.80 -8.33
CA PRO A 50 3.00 18.11 -6.93
C PRO A 50 2.82 16.89 -6.02
N PHE A 51 3.64 16.79 -4.97
CA PHE A 51 3.57 15.74 -3.96
C PHE A 51 2.71 16.17 -2.78
N ARG A 52 1.81 15.29 -2.32
CA ARG A 52 0.94 15.51 -1.16
C ARG A 52 1.22 14.47 -0.09
N ARG A 53 1.22 14.87 1.18
CA ARG A 53 1.38 13.92 2.29
C ARG A 53 0.13 13.05 2.41
N ILE A 54 0.31 11.74 2.49
CA ILE A 54 -0.80 10.77 2.58
C ILE A 54 -0.93 10.09 3.94
N ASN A 55 0.14 10.07 4.76
CA ASN A 55 0.01 9.59 6.13
C ASN A 55 -0.53 10.69 7.05
N ALA A 56 -1.63 10.40 7.76
CA ALA A 56 -2.21 11.31 8.75
C ALA A 56 -1.29 11.47 9.97
N ARG A 57 -0.73 10.36 10.46
CA ARG A 57 0.22 10.30 11.57
C ARG A 57 1.62 10.02 11.04
N ILE A 58 2.61 10.66 11.67
CA ILE A 58 4.03 10.40 11.41
C ILE A 58 4.33 8.93 11.75
N VAL A 59 5.09 8.26 10.89
CA VAL A 59 5.64 6.94 11.22
C VAL A 59 6.87 7.19 12.10
N PRO A 60 6.84 6.88 13.40
CA PRO A 60 7.95 7.22 14.30
C PRO A 60 9.19 6.41 13.94
N LYS A 61 10.38 6.97 14.22
CA LYS A 61 11.61 6.17 14.22
C LYS A 61 11.49 4.97 15.17
N GLN A 62 12.12 3.87 14.83
CA GLN A 62 12.24 2.71 15.70
C GLN A 62 13.53 2.83 16.52
N SER A 63 13.51 2.27 17.73
CA SER A 63 14.73 2.20 18.54
C SER A 63 15.75 1.19 18.00
N ASN A 64 15.30 0.22 17.19
CA ASN A 64 16.16 -0.79 16.58
C ASN A 64 16.40 -0.44 15.09
N PRO A 65 17.64 -0.11 14.68
CA PRO A 65 17.97 0.29 13.31
C PRO A 65 17.85 -0.85 12.29
N ASP A 66 17.81 -2.12 12.73
CA ASP A 66 17.66 -3.27 11.82
C ASP A 66 16.21 -3.46 11.34
N VAL A 67 15.25 -2.84 12.03
CA VAL A 67 13.83 -2.94 11.72
C VAL A 67 13.47 -2.04 10.54
N GLY A 68 12.92 -2.66 9.50
CA GLY A 68 12.36 -1.92 8.37
C GLY A 68 10.97 -1.38 8.67
N TYR A 69 10.60 -0.34 7.93
CA TYR A 69 9.30 0.30 8.00
C TYR A 69 8.40 -0.19 6.89
N VAL A 70 7.10 -0.10 7.14
CA VAL A 70 6.06 -0.39 6.14
C VAL A 70 4.98 0.68 6.20
N TYR A 71 4.52 1.10 5.03
CA TYR A 71 3.32 1.92 4.87
C TYR A 71 2.45 1.33 3.77
N ILE A 72 1.15 1.24 4.02
CA ILE A 72 0.16 0.69 3.09
C ILE A 72 -0.76 1.83 2.67
N ASP A 73 -0.69 2.20 1.40
CA ASP A 73 -1.64 3.10 0.76
C ASP A 73 -2.81 2.30 0.20
N ARG A 74 -4.00 2.50 0.79
CA ARG A 74 -5.24 1.83 0.37
C ARG A 74 -6.13 2.71 -0.51
N ASP A 75 -5.75 3.96 -0.71
CA ASP A 75 -6.49 4.93 -1.53
C ASP A 75 -5.93 4.93 -2.96
N VAL A 76 -5.88 3.75 -3.57
CA VAL A 76 -5.23 3.56 -4.87
C VAL A 76 -6.21 2.96 -5.88
N VAL A 77 -5.97 3.29 -7.15
CA VAL A 77 -6.80 2.83 -8.27
C VAL A 77 -6.01 1.78 -9.05
N PRO A 78 -6.59 0.59 -9.33
CA PRO A 78 -5.97 -0.42 -10.18
C PRO A 78 -5.53 0.12 -11.54
N GLY A 79 -4.38 -0.33 -12.03
CA GLY A 79 -3.83 0.09 -13.33
C GLY A 79 -3.21 1.50 -13.35
N LYS A 80 -3.37 2.29 -12.28
CA LYS A 80 -2.75 3.62 -12.18
C LYS A 80 -1.32 3.53 -11.66
N THR A 81 -0.45 4.40 -12.15
CA THR A 81 0.89 4.61 -11.57
C THR A 81 0.86 5.80 -10.63
N TYR A 82 1.38 5.59 -9.42
CA TYR A 82 1.61 6.64 -8.44
C TYR A 82 3.10 6.81 -8.19
N TYR A 83 3.50 8.02 -7.83
CA TYR A 83 4.88 8.37 -7.52
C TYR A 83 4.99 8.69 -6.04
N TYR A 84 5.85 7.96 -5.34
CA TYR A 84 6.01 8.11 -3.89
C TYR A 84 7.35 8.70 -3.53
N ARG A 85 7.40 9.44 -2.43
CA ARG A 85 8.64 9.89 -1.80
C ARG A 85 8.49 9.81 -0.30
N ILE A 86 9.55 9.38 0.38
CA ILE A 86 9.62 9.34 1.83
C ILE A 86 10.58 10.45 2.26
N ASP A 87 10.10 11.33 3.14
CA ASP A 87 10.93 12.34 3.78
C ASP A 87 11.09 11.97 5.27
N GLY A 88 12.31 12.08 5.78
CA GLY A 88 12.55 12.13 7.22
C GLY A 88 12.16 13.49 7.77
N VAL A 89 11.61 13.52 8.98
CA VAL A 89 11.37 14.75 9.75
C VAL A 89 12.14 14.67 11.06
N SER A 90 12.89 15.72 11.41
CA SER A 90 13.63 15.80 12.67
C SER A 90 12.74 16.19 13.84
N GLU A 91 13.26 16.08 15.06
CA GLU A 91 12.58 16.55 16.29
C GLU A 91 12.33 18.07 16.27
N ALA A 92 13.13 18.82 15.52
CA ALA A 92 12.93 20.25 15.27
C ALA A 92 11.95 20.56 14.10
N GLY A 93 11.36 19.53 13.48
CA GLY A 93 10.40 19.68 12.38
C GLY A 93 11.03 19.90 10.99
N VAL A 94 12.36 19.81 10.87
CA VAL A 94 13.06 19.95 9.58
C VAL A 94 12.83 18.70 8.74
N LYS A 95 12.38 18.87 7.49
CA LYS A 95 12.08 17.77 6.55
C LYS A 95 13.19 17.62 5.53
N LYS A 96 13.61 16.39 5.26
CA LYS A 96 14.58 16.07 4.20
C LYS A 96 14.16 14.82 3.43
N PRO A 97 14.32 14.79 2.09
CA PRO A 97 14.13 13.57 1.33
C PRO A 97 15.01 12.45 1.88
N LEU A 98 14.39 11.31 2.17
CA LEU A 98 15.08 10.06 2.52
C LEU A 98 15.23 9.17 1.29
N SER A 99 14.21 9.18 0.41
CA SER A 99 14.18 8.37 -0.81
C SER A 99 14.22 9.25 -2.07
N PRO A 100 14.67 8.69 -3.21
CA PRO A 100 14.28 9.22 -4.52
C PRO A 100 12.77 9.08 -4.73
N VAL A 101 12.27 9.58 -5.87
CA VAL A 101 10.90 9.32 -6.31
C VAL A 101 10.79 7.85 -6.75
N LEU A 102 9.76 7.17 -6.24
CA LEU A 102 9.52 5.74 -6.46
C LEU A 102 8.23 5.57 -7.28
N PRO A 103 8.31 5.16 -8.56
CA PRO A 103 7.13 4.82 -9.33
C PRO A 103 6.53 3.48 -8.86
N LYS A 104 5.21 3.43 -8.75
CA LYS A 104 4.45 2.24 -8.34
C LYS A 104 3.19 2.12 -9.19
N THR A 105 3.19 1.17 -10.11
CA THR A 105 1.99 0.77 -10.85
C THR A 105 1.18 -0.19 -10.01
N ILE A 106 -0.09 0.15 -9.79
CA ILE A 106 -1.03 -0.68 -9.05
C ILE A 106 -1.50 -1.78 -9.98
N GLY A 107 -1.38 -3.03 -9.52
CA GLY A 107 -1.89 -4.17 -10.27
C GLY A 107 -3.38 -4.04 -10.58
N PRO A 108 -3.90 -4.79 -11.56
CA PRO A 108 -5.34 -4.87 -11.75
C PRO A 108 -5.99 -5.37 -10.45
N ALA A 109 -7.24 -4.97 -10.20
CA ALA A 109 -8.04 -5.49 -9.07
C ALA A 109 -8.13 -7.03 -9.10
N HIS A 110 -7.85 -7.62 -10.26
CA HIS A 110 -7.83 -9.05 -10.50
C HIS A 110 -6.80 -9.35 -11.61
N ALA A 111 -5.70 -10.04 -11.30
CA ALA A 111 -5.02 -10.83 -12.31
C ALA A 111 -5.54 -12.26 -12.13
N PRO A 112 -6.17 -12.90 -13.14
CA PRO A 112 -6.42 -14.32 -13.01
C PRO A 112 -5.06 -14.99 -12.80
N ALA A 113 -4.93 -15.79 -11.74
CA ALA A 113 -3.83 -16.72 -11.64
C ALA A 113 -3.85 -17.54 -12.94
N LYS A 114 -2.83 -17.40 -13.79
CA LYS A 114 -2.67 -18.30 -14.92
C LYS A 114 -2.46 -19.68 -14.34
N GLY A 115 -3.53 -20.48 -14.33
CA GLY A 115 -3.48 -21.89 -14.00
C GLY A 115 -2.47 -22.57 -14.92
N ARG A 116 -1.56 -23.33 -14.33
CA ARG A 116 -0.77 -24.35 -15.04
C ARG A 116 -1.64 -25.56 -15.30
#